data_AF-A0A140DTT1-F1
#
_entry.id   AF-A0A140DTT1-F1
#
_cell.length_a   1.000
_cell.length_b   1.000
_cell.length_c   1.000
_cell.angle_alpha   90.00
_cell.angle_beta   90.00
_cell.angle_gamma   90.00
#
_symmetry.space_group_name_H-M   'P 1'
#
loop_
_entity.id
_entity.type
_entity.pdbx_description
1 polymer ?
#
loop_
_entity_poly.entity_id
_entity_poly.type
_entity_poly.pdbx_seq_one_letter_code
_entity_poly.pdbx_strand_id
1 'polypeptide(L)'
;MLPCKSGHCRVCAKSTSDTMYFICSYGYPNTCPAHEDTSIYCFRSHFFGCFHSYIRVVYRIRTIAATVGYFIPFSLQHFANRLLIFKCTMVAPNCNFHKFSSFFIILPNDLPVYINPVLYLTQFFTKEVTMTNLDTVLEIVKKRNPNDPEFLQAVEEVFESLNVVAQVHPEQLDEDVLLRMVEPERQIIFRVPWVDDNGKTQVNRGFRVQFNSAIGPYKGGLRFHPSVNISIIKFLGFEQVFKNSLTTLPMGGGKGGSDFDPKGKSDGEVMRFCQSFMNELYRHIGPNTDVPAGDIGVGGREIGYLFGQYKRIRDEWSGVLTGKGLSYGGSLGRTEATGYGLCYFTEAMLKDKGTSFEGKKVVISGSGNVAIYACQKATELGATVLTMSDSNGFIYDPNGIDLDTVKEIKEVRRGRIKEYVDSHPLATYTPNERPWSIPCDIALPCATQNELDLEDAKKLVASNCFCVCEGANMPTTPDAIHYLMSNGVLYAPGKASNAGGVACSGLEMSQNAEHLSWTLEEVDKKLKGIMVSIFETCRDTAMEYGRPDEYVVGANIAGFLKVADAMKAQGCV
;
A
#
# COMPACT_ATOMS: atom_id res chain seq x y z
N MET A 1 -34.91 -20.73 -51.65
CA MET A 1 -34.74 -22.12 -51.18
C MET A 1 -33.46 -22.66 -51.76
N LEU A 2 -32.47 -22.99 -50.94
CA LEU A 2 -31.26 -23.72 -51.34
C LEU A 2 -31.42 -25.19 -50.90
N PRO A 3 -31.09 -26.18 -51.73
CA PRO A 3 -31.27 -27.58 -51.36
C PRO A 3 -30.17 -28.06 -50.40
N CYS A 4 -30.57 -28.62 -49.27
CA CYS A 4 -29.69 -29.37 -48.36
C CYS A 4 -29.64 -30.84 -48.81
N LYS A 5 -28.45 -31.45 -48.86
CA LYS A 5 -28.22 -32.83 -49.30
C LYS A 5 -28.43 -33.91 -48.22
N SER A 6 -29.04 -33.59 -47.09
CA SER A 6 -29.43 -34.55 -46.05
C SER A 6 -30.93 -34.42 -45.75
N GLY A 7 -31.67 -35.52 -45.95
CA GLY A 7 -33.09 -35.56 -46.28
C GLY A 7 -34.13 -35.15 -45.23
N HIS A 8 -33.79 -34.47 -44.13
CA HIS A 8 -34.78 -34.12 -43.11
C HIS A 8 -34.54 -32.72 -42.50
N CYS A 9 -34.76 -31.65 -43.28
CA CYS A 9 -35.17 -30.34 -42.75
C CYS A 9 -35.58 -29.41 -43.90
N ARG A 10 -36.87 -29.10 -44.02
CA ARG A 10 -37.35 -28.00 -44.89
C ARG A 10 -37.52 -26.75 -44.02
N VAL A 11 -36.61 -25.78 -44.13
CA VAL A 11 -36.81 -24.45 -43.53
C VAL A 11 -37.60 -23.60 -44.53
N CYS A 12 -38.89 -23.41 -44.27
CA CYS A 12 -39.70 -22.42 -44.96
C CYS A 12 -39.59 -21.09 -44.21
N ALA A 13 -38.86 -20.12 -44.77
CA ALA A 13 -38.88 -18.73 -44.29
C ALA A 13 -39.53 -17.84 -45.37
N LYS A 14 -40.67 -17.22 -45.02
CA LYS A 14 -41.30 -16.15 -45.80
C LYS A 14 -40.73 -14.83 -45.27
N SER A 15 -40.05 -14.06 -46.11
CA SER A 15 -39.36 -12.84 -45.70
C SER A 15 -40.36 -11.72 -45.38
N THR A 16 -40.32 -11.20 -44.16
CA THR A 16 -40.76 -9.84 -43.83
C THR A 16 -39.53 -9.09 -43.28
N SER A 17 -39.39 -7.81 -43.64
CA SER A 17 -38.13 -7.06 -43.74
C SER A 17 -37.32 -6.82 -42.45
N ASP A 18 -37.83 -7.13 -41.26
CA ASP A 18 -37.31 -6.52 -40.02
C ASP A 18 -37.05 -7.52 -38.88
N THR A 19 -36.48 -8.71 -39.14
CA THR A 19 -36.24 -9.72 -38.08
C THR A 19 -34.82 -10.31 -38.14
N MET A 20 -34.11 -10.24 -37.01
CA MET A 20 -32.83 -10.94 -36.76
C MET A 20 -33.11 -12.34 -36.20
N TYR A 21 -32.47 -13.37 -36.74
CA TYR A 21 -32.62 -14.75 -36.26
C TYR A 21 -31.33 -15.25 -35.63
N PHE A 22 -31.42 -15.81 -34.42
CA PHE A 22 -30.35 -16.58 -33.79
C PHE A 22 -30.69 -18.07 -33.89
N ILE A 23 -29.83 -18.83 -34.55
CA ILE A 23 -29.95 -20.28 -34.64
C ILE A 23 -28.77 -20.86 -33.86
N CYS A 24 -29.03 -21.71 -32.88
CA CYS A 24 -27.99 -22.44 -32.15
C CYS A 24 -28.04 -23.91 -32.58
N SER A 25 -26.92 -24.45 -33.04
CA SER A 25 -26.75 -25.87 -33.34
C SER A 25 -25.66 -26.44 -32.47
N TYR A 26 -25.97 -27.53 -31.77
CA TYR A 26 -25.03 -28.27 -30.93
C TYR A 26 -24.48 -29.47 -31.72
N GLY A 27 -23.16 -29.52 -31.91
CA GLY A 27 -22.48 -30.69 -32.49
C GLY A 27 -21.53 -31.31 -31.45
N TYR A 28 -21.73 -32.58 -31.12
CA TYR A 28 -20.77 -33.35 -30.33
C TYR A 28 -19.81 -34.11 -31.27
N PRO A 29 -18.50 -34.15 -31.00
CA PRO A 29 -17.60 -35.02 -31.74
C PRO A 29 -17.90 -36.49 -31.38
N ASN A 30 -18.41 -37.23 -32.36
CA ASN A 30 -18.49 -38.69 -32.48
C ASN A 30 -18.32 -39.51 -31.19
N THR A 31 -19.43 -39.75 -30.47
CA THR A 31 -19.82 -41.01 -29.79
C THR A 31 -20.94 -40.73 -28.77
N CYS A 32 -22.16 -40.46 -29.24
CA CYS A 32 -23.36 -40.71 -28.44
C CYS A 32 -24.61 -40.73 -29.35
N PRO A 33 -25.40 -41.82 -29.39
CA PRO A 33 -26.65 -41.85 -30.12
C PRO A 33 -27.79 -41.41 -29.18
N ALA A 34 -28.12 -40.12 -29.15
CA ALA A 34 -29.39 -39.66 -28.56
C ALA A 34 -29.71 -38.21 -28.97
N HIS A 35 -30.83 -38.07 -29.68
CA HIS A 35 -31.67 -36.87 -29.87
C HIS A 35 -31.01 -35.56 -30.35
N GLU A 36 -31.30 -35.21 -31.61
CA GLU A 36 -31.10 -33.87 -32.18
C GLU A 36 -32.04 -32.85 -31.51
N ASP A 37 -31.60 -32.18 -30.46
CA ASP A 37 -32.29 -30.98 -29.95
C ASP A 37 -31.78 -29.73 -30.69
N THR A 38 -32.36 -29.47 -31.85
CA THR A 38 -32.21 -28.17 -32.52
C THR A 38 -33.24 -27.21 -31.95
N SER A 39 -32.88 -26.44 -30.92
CA SER A 39 -33.76 -25.41 -30.34
C SER A 39 -33.57 -24.08 -31.10
N ILE A 40 -34.58 -23.69 -31.88
CA ILE A 40 -34.65 -22.36 -32.52
C ILE A 40 -35.24 -21.38 -31.51
N TYR A 41 -34.42 -20.48 -30.98
CA TYR A 41 -34.90 -19.36 -30.15
C TYR A 41 -35.16 -18.13 -31.03
N CYS A 42 -36.43 -17.80 -31.24
CA CYS A 42 -36.83 -16.57 -31.93
C CYS A 42 -36.88 -15.40 -30.92
N PHE A 43 -35.94 -14.47 -31.01
CA PHE A 43 -35.99 -13.21 -30.25
C PHE A 43 -36.46 -12.07 -31.15
N ARG A 44 -37.52 -11.35 -30.73
CA ARG A 44 -38.06 -10.19 -31.43
C ARG A 44 -37.54 -8.92 -30.74
N SER A 45 -36.76 -8.08 -31.42
CA SER A 45 -36.43 -6.73 -30.92
C SER A 45 -36.91 -5.68 -31.93
N HIS A 46 -37.77 -4.77 -31.49
CA HIS A 46 -38.15 -3.60 -32.28
C HIS A 46 -37.04 -2.56 -32.22
N PHE A 47 -36.30 -2.40 -33.32
CA PHE A 47 -35.36 -1.30 -33.54
C PHE A 47 -36.03 -0.31 -34.50
N PHE A 48 -36.00 0.98 -34.15
CA PHE A 48 -36.55 2.17 -34.82
C PHE A 48 -37.83 2.77 -34.19
N GLY A 49 -37.61 3.76 -33.33
CA GLY A 49 -38.63 4.67 -32.82
C GLY A 49 -38.09 5.61 -31.74
N CYS A 50 -37.70 6.83 -32.15
CA CYS A 50 -37.48 8.03 -31.33
C CYS A 50 -36.23 8.14 -30.41
N PHE A 51 -35.48 9.22 -30.65
CA PHE A 51 -34.49 9.84 -29.76
C PHE A 51 -35.03 9.98 -28.32
N HIS A 52 -34.17 9.73 -27.32
CA HIS A 52 -34.42 9.65 -25.88
C HIS A 52 -35.10 8.35 -25.39
N SER A 53 -34.29 7.33 -25.07
CA SER A 53 -34.48 6.38 -23.96
C SER A 53 -33.37 5.30 -23.97
N TYR A 54 -32.30 5.50 -23.18
CA TYR A 54 -31.39 4.41 -22.81
C TYR A 54 -32.07 3.55 -21.74
N ILE A 55 -32.75 2.46 -22.12
CA ILE A 55 -33.30 1.49 -21.14
C ILE A 55 -33.07 0.04 -21.59
N ARG A 56 -32.16 -0.62 -20.86
CA ARG A 56 -32.12 -2.03 -20.41
C ARG A 56 -32.40 -3.16 -21.42
N VAL A 57 -31.31 -3.68 -22.03
CA VAL A 57 -31.13 -5.12 -22.30
C VAL A 57 -29.69 -5.53 -21.94
N VAL A 58 -29.32 -5.38 -20.66
CA VAL A 58 -28.02 -5.87 -20.12
C VAL A 58 -28.25 -7.00 -19.08
N TYR A 59 -29.49 -7.20 -18.62
CA TYR A 59 -29.77 -7.98 -17.42
C TYR A 59 -30.05 -9.48 -17.63
N ARG A 60 -29.95 -10.04 -18.85
CA ARG A 60 -30.17 -11.48 -19.07
C ARG A 60 -29.07 -12.25 -19.82
N ILE A 61 -28.04 -11.57 -20.32
CA ILE A 61 -26.84 -12.24 -20.88
C ILE A 61 -25.81 -12.57 -19.79
N ARG A 62 -25.85 -11.88 -18.63
CA ARG A 62 -25.00 -12.18 -17.46
C ARG A 62 -25.10 -13.63 -17.00
N THR A 63 -26.24 -14.30 -17.19
CA THR A 63 -26.42 -15.70 -16.78
C THR A 63 -25.73 -16.71 -17.70
N ILE A 64 -25.39 -16.33 -18.94
CA ILE A 64 -24.65 -17.20 -19.86
C ILE A 64 -23.14 -16.98 -19.72
N ALA A 65 -22.72 -15.72 -19.53
CA ALA A 65 -21.30 -15.39 -19.29
C ALA A 65 -20.79 -15.98 -17.96
N ALA A 66 -21.65 -16.14 -16.94
CA ALA A 66 -21.29 -16.75 -15.66
C ALA A 66 -20.91 -18.24 -15.75
N THR A 67 -21.12 -18.90 -16.89
CA THR A 67 -20.91 -20.35 -17.06
C THR A 67 -19.81 -20.68 -18.09
N VAL A 68 -19.19 -19.68 -18.73
CA VAL A 68 -18.26 -19.89 -19.85
C VAL A 68 -16.94 -19.18 -19.58
N GLY A 69 -15.87 -19.95 -19.38
CA GLY A 69 -14.59 -19.44 -18.87
C GLY A 69 -13.75 -18.64 -19.88
N TYR A 70 -13.82 -18.94 -21.18
CA TYR A 70 -13.04 -18.23 -22.22
C TYR A 70 -13.72 -18.32 -23.60
N PHE A 71 -13.54 -17.28 -24.43
CA PHE A 71 -13.95 -17.25 -25.83
C PHE A 71 -12.71 -17.25 -26.74
N ILE A 72 -12.61 -18.23 -27.65
CA ILE A 72 -11.56 -18.26 -28.70
C ILE A 72 -12.26 -18.35 -30.07
N PRO A 73 -12.27 -17.28 -30.89
CA PRO A 73 -12.86 -17.32 -32.22
C PRO A 73 -11.97 -18.11 -33.19
N PHE A 74 -12.49 -19.17 -33.81
CA PHE A 74 -11.65 -20.14 -34.56
C PHE A 74 -11.67 -19.99 -36.09
N SER A 75 -12.62 -19.26 -36.69
CA SER A 75 -12.54 -18.78 -38.09
C SER A 75 -13.83 -18.05 -38.45
N LEU A 76 -13.70 -16.93 -39.17
CA LEU A 76 -14.80 -16.22 -39.80
C LEU A 76 -14.91 -16.73 -41.26
N GLN A 77 -15.94 -17.52 -41.59
CA GLN A 77 -16.19 -17.89 -43.00
C GLN A 77 -17.27 -16.98 -43.58
N HIS A 78 -16.87 -16.15 -44.55
CA HIS A 78 -17.79 -15.31 -45.31
C HIS A 78 -18.63 -16.18 -46.27
N PHE A 79 -19.93 -16.24 -46.07
CA PHE A 79 -20.87 -16.68 -47.10
C PHE A 79 -21.76 -15.50 -47.49
N ALA A 80 -21.53 -14.99 -48.70
CA ALA A 80 -22.37 -14.04 -49.43
C ALA A 80 -22.95 -12.89 -48.58
N ASN A 81 -22.12 -11.90 -48.20
CA ASN A 81 -22.45 -10.55 -47.67
C ASN A 81 -23.55 -10.38 -46.60
N ARG A 82 -24.17 -11.45 -46.07
CA ARG A 82 -25.42 -11.34 -45.28
C ARG A 82 -25.56 -12.39 -44.18
N LEU A 83 -24.62 -13.31 -44.04
CA LEU A 83 -24.61 -14.33 -42.99
C LEU A 83 -23.22 -14.36 -42.31
N LEU A 84 -23.17 -14.04 -41.02
CA LEU A 84 -21.99 -14.22 -40.20
C LEU A 84 -22.13 -15.50 -39.38
N ILE A 85 -21.16 -16.40 -39.54
CA ILE A 85 -21.07 -17.64 -38.78
C ILE A 85 -19.95 -17.50 -37.76
N PHE A 86 -20.30 -17.59 -36.49
CA PHE A 86 -19.31 -17.65 -35.40
C PHE A 86 -19.23 -19.09 -34.91
N LYS A 87 -18.07 -19.71 -35.07
CA LYS A 87 -17.75 -20.96 -34.38
C LYS A 87 -17.07 -20.60 -33.07
N CYS A 88 -17.73 -20.89 -31.96
CA CYS A 88 -17.17 -20.72 -30.63
C CYS A 88 -16.92 -22.09 -30.00
N THR A 89 -15.79 -22.23 -29.34
CA THR A 89 -15.48 -23.37 -28.46
C THR A 89 -15.74 -22.93 -27.04
N MET A 90 -16.69 -23.56 -26.35
CA MET A 90 -16.87 -23.34 -24.91
C MET A 90 -15.93 -24.28 -24.15
N VAL A 91 -15.07 -23.71 -23.31
CA VAL A 91 -14.26 -24.46 -22.35
C VAL A 91 -14.83 -24.19 -20.96
N ALA A 92 -15.34 -25.24 -20.32
CA ALA A 92 -15.76 -25.17 -18.92
C ALA A 92 -14.57 -25.52 -18.02
N PRO A 93 -14.35 -24.81 -16.90
CA PRO A 93 -13.36 -25.24 -15.92
C PRO A 93 -13.83 -26.59 -15.36
N ASN A 94 -13.02 -27.65 -15.55
CA ASN A 94 -13.23 -29.03 -15.08
C ASN A 94 -13.89 -30.05 -16.04
N CYS A 95 -13.95 -29.81 -17.36
CA CYS A 95 -14.39 -30.82 -18.34
C CYS A 95 -13.41 -30.98 -19.51
N ASN A 96 -12.94 -32.21 -19.78
CA ASN A 96 -12.04 -32.57 -20.90
C ASN A 96 -12.74 -32.64 -22.28
N PHE A 97 -13.87 -31.95 -22.48
CA PHE A 97 -14.60 -31.97 -23.74
C PHE A 97 -14.85 -30.56 -24.30
N HIS A 98 -14.45 -30.35 -25.55
CA HIS A 98 -14.73 -29.15 -26.32
C HIS A 98 -16.19 -29.19 -26.83
N LYS A 99 -17.04 -28.27 -26.39
CA LYS A 99 -18.36 -28.05 -27.00
C LYS A 99 -18.23 -26.99 -28.09
N PHE A 100 -18.62 -27.35 -29.32
CA PHE A 100 -18.71 -26.41 -30.43
C PHE A 100 -20.13 -25.87 -30.52
N SER A 101 -20.26 -24.56 -30.39
CA SER A 101 -21.51 -23.84 -30.63
C SER A 101 -21.33 -22.95 -31.85
N SER A 102 -22.19 -23.14 -32.86
CA SER A 102 -22.22 -22.26 -34.03
C SER A 102 -23.36 -21.27 -33.87
N PHE A 103 -23.04 -19.97 -33.91
CA PHE A 103 -24.03 -18.89 -33.90
C PHE A 103 -24.18 -18.31 -35.30
N PHE A 104 -25.44 -18.11 -35.72
CA PHE A 104 -25.77 -17.45 -36.97
C PHE A 104 -26.38 -16.08 -36.67
N ILE A 105 -25.84 -15.03 -37.31
CA ILE A 105 -26.42 -13.68 -37.31
C ILE A 105 -26.82 -13.35 -38.75
N ILE A 106 -28.12 -13.13 -38.97
CA ILE A 106 -28.68 -12.63 -40.22
C ILE A 106 -28.95 -11.13 -40.07
N LEU A 107 -28.29 -10.31 -40.88
CA LEU A 107 -28.47 -8.85 -40.86
C LEU A 107 -29.72 -8.44 -41.68
N PRO A 108 -30.54 -7.47 -41.21
CA PRO A 108 -31.68 -6.96 -41.95
C PRO A 108 -31.27 -6.22 -43.23
N ASN A 109 -32.20 -6.09 -44.19
CA ASN A 109 -31.93 -5.66 -45.57
C ASN A 109 -31.40 -4.21 -45.71
N ASP A 110 -31.63 -3.35 -44.71
CA ASP A 110 -31.47 -1.90 -44.86
C ASP A 110 -30.28 -1.32 -44.07
N LEU A 111 -29.28 -2.14 -43.70
CA LEU A 111 -28.06 -1.64 -43.07
C LEU A 111 -27.25 -0.78 -44.06
N PRO A 112 -26.98 0.51 -43.76
CA PRO A 112 -26.14 1.33 -44.61
C PRO A 112 -24.72 0.74 -44.66
N VAL A 113 -24.18 0.63 -45.88
CA VAL A 113 -22.94 -0.07 -46.28
C VAL A 113 -21.65 0.46 -45.60
N TYR A 114 -21.75 1.45 -44.71
CA TYR A 114 -20.61 2.13 -44.08
C TYR A 114 -20.22 1.65 -42.68
N ILE A 115 -20.94 0.69 -42.09
CA ILE A 115 -20.57 0.11 -40.80
C ILE A 115 -19.98 -1.27 -41.06
N ASN A 116 -18.67 -1.43 -40.91
CA ASN A 116 -18.03 -2.75 -40.92
C ASN A 116 -18.51 -3.52 -39.68
N PRO A 117 -19.43 -4.50 -39.81
CA PRO A 117 -20.07 -5.14 -38.67
C PRO A 117 -19.07 -5.96 -37.86
N VAL A 118 -17.97 -6.39 -38.51
CA VAL A 118 -16.87 -7.09 -37.88
C VAL A 118 -16.17 -6.18 -36.87
N LEU A 119 -15.86 -4.92 -37.22
CA LEU A 119 -15.14 -4.03 -36.31
C LEU A 119 -15.93 -3.75 -35.02
N TYR A 120 -17.23 -3.50 -35.16
CA TYR A 120 -18.12 -3.15 -34.05
C TYR A 120 -18.40 -4.34 -33.13
N LEU A 121 -18.58 -5.54 -33.71
CA LEU A 121 -18.77 -6.77 -32.92
C LEU A 121 -17.45 -7.30 -32.36
N THR A 122 -16.31 -7.07 -33.02
CA THR A 122 -15.00 -7.37 -32.44
C THR A 122 -14.82 -6.52 -31.19
N GLN A 123 -14.99 -5.19 -31.24
CA GLN A 123 -14.97 -4.34 -30.03
C GLN A 123 -15.97 -4.75 -28.93
N PHE A 124 -17.11 -5.35 -29.28
CA PHE A 124 -18.11 -5.79 -28.29
C PHE A 124 -17.78 -7.15 -27.64
N PHE A 125 -17.08 -8.04 -28.34
CA PHE A 125 -16.74 -9.41 -27.89
C PHE A 125 -15.28 -9.57 -27.48
N THR A 126 -14.37 -8.79 -28.06
CA THR A 126 -13.08 -8.49 -27.47
C THR A 126 -13.31 -7.36 -26.49
N LYS A 127 -13.62 -7.71 -25.25
CA LYS A 127 -12.88 -7.05 -24.17
C LYS A 127 -11.42 -7.34 -24.50
N GLU A 128 -10.76 -6.51 -25.31
CA GLU A 128 -9.36 -6.26 -25.04
C GLU A 128 -9.38 -5.96 -23.55
N VAL A 129 -8.70 -6.80 -22.76
CA VAL A 129 -8.26 -6.37 -21.46
C VAL A 129 -7.42 -5.15 -21.80
N THR A 130 -8.04 -3.97 -21.77
CA THR A 130 -7.32 -2.70 -21.85
C THR A 130 -6.40 -2.81 -20.66
N MET A 131 -5.15 -3.20 -20.92
CA MET A 131 -4.15 -3.28 -19.88
C MET A 131 -4.15 -1.90 -19.24
N THR A 132 -4.51 -1.85 -17.96
CA THR A 132 -4.53 -0.60 -17.23
C THR A 132 -3.15 0.02 -17.39
N ASN A 133 -3.10 1.12 -18.13
CA ASN A 133 -1.83 1.76 -18.42
C ASN A 133 -1.49 2.66 -17.24
N LEU A 134 -0.62 2.15 -16.37
CA LEU A 134 -0.12 2.88 -15.20
C LEU A 134 0.51 4.22 -15.60
N ASP A 135 1.11 4.33 -16.79
CA ASP A 135 1.65 5.59 -17.31
C ASP A 135 0.53 6.60 -17.56
N THR A 136 -0.62 6.17 -18.11
CA THR A 136 -1.78 7.06 -18.32
C THR A 136 -2.29 7.60 -16.99
N VAL A 137 -2.40 6.74 -15.97
CA VAL A 137 -2.81 7.17 -14.63
C VAL A 137 -1.78 8.14 -14.04
N LEU A 138 -0.49 7.83 -14.16
CA LEU A 138 0.59 8.68 -13.66
C LEU A 138 0.60 10.05 -14.34
N GLU A 139 0.40 10.14 -15.65
CA GLU A 139 0.30 11.41 -16.37
C GLU A 139 -0.89 12.25 -15.89
N ILE A 140 -2.02 11.62 -15.57
CA ILE A 140 -3.17 12.31 -14.94
C ILE A 140 -2.77 12.85 -13.56
N VAL A 141 -2.06 12.08 -12.75
CA VAL A 141 -1.58 12.49 -11.43
C VAL A 141 -0.59 13.66 -11.54
N LYS A 142 0.40 13.58 -12.45
CA LYS A 142 1.38 14.65 -12.73
C LYS A 142 0.70 15.94 -13.15
N LYS A 143 -0.28 15.85 -14.05
CA LYS A 143 -1.03 17.02 -14.54
C LYS A 143 -1.84 17.70 -13.43
N ARG A 144 -2.41 16.94 -12.49
CA ARG A 144 -3.18 17.50 -11.35
C ARG A 144 -2.27 18.06 -10.26
N ASN A 145 -1.07 17.52 -10.10
CA ASN A 145 -0.18 17.82 -8.98
C ASN A 145 1.22 18.28 -9.44
N PRO A 146 1.32 19.27 -10.35
CA PRO A 146 2.59 19.60 -11.02
C PRO A 146 3.68 20.15 -10.08
N ASN A 147 3.31 20.61 -8.88
CA ASN A 147 4.21 21.22 -7.91
C ASN A 147 4.36 20.37 -6.63
N ASP A 148 4.01 19.09 -6.69
CA ASP A 148 4.10 18.19 -5.55
C ASP A 148 5.17 17.10 -5.78
N PRO A 149 6.47 17.45 -5.88
CA PRO A 149 7.51 16.51 -6.29
C PRO A 149 7.65 15.32 -5.33
N GLU A 150 7.56 15.53 -4.01
CA GLU A 150 7.65 14.43 -3.05
C GLU A 150 6.48 13.43 -3.20
N PHE A 151 5.28 13.95 -3.47
CA PHE A 151 4.10 13.11 -3.71
C PHE A 151 4.19 12.34 -5.04
N LEU A 152 4.63 13.01 -6.11
CA LEU A 152 4.79 12.38 -7.42
C LEU A 152 5.83 11.25 -7.37
N GLN A 153 6.95 11.47 -6.69
CA GLN A 153 7.96 10.44 -6.49
C GLN A 153 7.38 9.18 -5.83
N ALA A 154 6.61 9.34 -4.75
CA ALA A 154 6.04 8.18 -4.06
C ALA A 154 5.01 7.41 -4.91
N VAL A 155 4.22 8.11 -5.74
CA VAL A 155 3.31 7.46 -6.69
C VAL A 155 4.10 6.68 -7.75
N GLU A 156 5.17 7.26 -8.28
CA GLU A 156 6.05 6.59 -9.26
C GLU A 156 6.67 5.32 -8.69
N GLU A 157 7.22 5.36 -7.47
CA GLU A 157 7.83 4.20 -6.81
C GLU A 157 6.83 3.06 -6.55
N VAL A 158 5.59 3.40 -6.14
CA VAL A 158 4.54 2.39 -5.97
C VAL A 158 4.13 1.81 -7.34
N PHE A 159 3.95 2.65 -8.36
CA PHE A 159 3.54 2.20 -9.69
C PHE A 159 4.60 1.32 -10.36
N GLU A 160 5.88 1.56 -10.11
CA GLU A 160 6.97 0.69 -10.57
C GLU A 160 6.79 -0.74 -10.04
N SER A 161 6.41 -0.90 -8.77
CA SER A 161 6.11 -2.21 -8.20
C SER A 161 4.82 -2.82 -8.76
N LEU A 162 3.81 -2.00 -9.04
CA LEU A 162 2.54 -2.46 -9.62
C LEU A 162 2.68 -2.88 -11.10
N ASN A 163 3.74 -2.48 -11.81
CA ASN A 163 4.04 -3.03 -13.13
C ASN A 163 4.19 -4.55 -13.12
N VAL A 164 4.64 -5.13 -12.00
CA VAL A 164 4.70 -6.60 -11.85
C VAL A 164 3.28 -7.19 -11.83
N VAL A 165 2.33 -6.53 -11.16
CA VAL A 165 0.92 -6.95 -11.19
C VAL A 165 0.35 -6.87 -12.60
N ALA A 166 0.68 -5.82 -13.36
CA ALA A 166 0.26 -5.68 -14.76
C ALA A 166 0.74 -6.83 -15.65
N GLN A 167 1.87 -7.44 -15.33
CA GLN A 167 2.47 -8.54 -16.08
C GLN A 167 1.91 -9.92 -15.70
N VAL A 168 1.66 -10.14 -14.40
CA VAL A 168 1.26 -11.45 -13.86
C VAL A 168 -0.26 -11.60 -13.74
N HIS A 169 -0.93 -10.58 -13.18
CA HIS A 169 -2.36 -10.55 -12.86
C HIS A 169 -3.01 -9.22 -13.27
N PRO A 170 -3.06 -8.89 -14.58
CA PRO A 170 -3.58 -7.60 -15.06
C PRO A 170 -5.03 -7.33 -14.64
N GLU A 171 -5.84 -8.37 -14.39
CA GLU A 171 -7.22 -8.28 -13.90
C GLU A 171 -7.35 -7.64 -12.51
N GLN A 172 -6.28 -7.62 -11.72
CA GLN A 172 -6.27 -7.00 -10.41
C GLN A 172 -6.07 -5.48 -10.49
N LEU A 173 -5.46 -4.98 -11.58
CA LEU A 173 -5.31 -3.55 -11.84
C LEU A 173 -6.56 -2.99 -12.49
N ASP A 174 -7.42 -2.41 -11.68
CA ASP A 174 -8.60 -1.69 -12.14
C ASP A 174 -8.28 -0.19 -12.23
N GLU A 175 -8.39 0.39 -13.43
CA GLU A 175 -8.11 1.80 -13.70
C GLU A 175 -8.97 2.73 -12.82
N ASP A 176 -10.24 2.40 -12.56
CA ASP A 176 -11.10 3.21 -11.69
C ASP A 176 -10.58 3.22 -10.25
N VAL A 177 -10.11 2.07 -9.76
CA VAL A 177 -9.55 1.95 -8.42
C VAL A 177 -8.24 2.70 -8.31
N LEU A 178 -7.35 2.56 -9.29
CA LEU A 178 -6.06 3.25 -9.31
C LEU A 178 -6.24 4.77 -9.34
N LEU A 179 -7.14 5.29 -10.17
CA LEU A 179 -7.44 6.72 -10.24
C LEU A 179 -7.99 7.28 -8.93
N ARG A 180 -8.84 6.51 -8.22
CA ARG A 180 -9.34 6.91 -6.91
C ARG A 180 -8.29 6.75 -5.82
N MET A 181 -7.43 5.74 -5.89
CA MET A 181 -6.45 5.45 -4.85
C MET A 181 -5.33 6.50 -4.77
N VAL A 182 -4.97 7.13 -5.89
CA VAL A 182 -3.95 8.19 -5.94
C VAL A 182 -4.51 9.58 -5.62
N GLU A 183 -5.81 9.73 -5.50
CA GLU A 183 -6.44 11.00 -5.11
C GLU A 183 -6.87 10.91 -3.64
N PRO A 184 -6.38 11.80 -2.74
CA PRO A 184 -6.83 11.76 -1.35
C PRO A 184 -8.34 11.96 -1.24
N GLU A 185 -9.02 11.13 -0.45
CA GLU A 185 -10.46 11.28 -0.19
C GLU A 185 -10.82 12.68 0.35
N ARG A 186 -9.94 13.27 1.17
CA ARG A 186 -10.10 14.65 1.64
C ARG A 186 -8.77 15.32 1.99
N GLN A 187 -8.64 16.60 1.64
CA GLN A 187 -7.50 17.44 2.01
C GLN A 187 -7.99 18.70 2.74
N ILE A 188 -7.51 18.92 3.95
CA ILE A 188 -7.91 20.03 4.82
C ILE A 188 -6.68 20.90 5.07
N ILE A 189 -6.77 22.17 4.68
CA ILE A 189 -5.73 23.17 4.90
C ILE A 189 -6.34 24.33 5.65
N PHE A 190 -5.73 24.72 6.77
CA PHE A 190 -6.32 25.72 7.66
C PHE A 190 -5.28 26.66 8.28
N ARG A 191 -5.73 27.83 8.70
CA ARG A 191 -4.91 28.83 9.41
C ARG A 191 -4.85 28.50 10.90
N VAL A 192 -3.67 28.60 11.50
CA VAL A 192 -3.44 28.38 12.92
C VAL A 192 -2.86 29.64 13.56
N PRO A 193 -3.70 30.58 14.02
CA PRO A 193 -3.25 31.78 14.72
C PRO A 193 -2.98 31.50 16.20
N TRP A 194 -1.86 31.98 16.75
CA TRP A 194 -1.52 31.81 18.16
C TRP A 194 -0.74 33.03 18.68
N VAL A 195 -0.50 33.12 19.98
CA VAL A 195 0.20 34.25 20.61
C VAL A 195 1.46 33.73 21.30
N ASP A 196 2.61 34.34 21.00
CA ASP A 196 3.89 33.99 21.60
C ASP A 196 4.03 34.53 23.03
N ASP A 197 5.11 34.18 23.73
CA ASP A 197 5.31 34.62 25.12
C ASP A 197 5.49 36.15 25.25
N ASN A 198 5.79 36.85 24.15
CA ASN A 198 5.89 38.31 24.12
C ASN A 198 4.55 38.99 23.79
N GLY A 199 3.46 38.22 23.71
CA GLY A 199 2.13 38.75 23.37
C GLY A 199 1.95 39.06 21.88
N LYS A 200 2.90 38.66 21.02
CA LYS A 200 2.80 38.90 19.57
C LYS A 200 2.04 37.77 18.89
N THR A 201 1.13 38.15 18.01
CA THR A 201 0.39 37.19 17.18
C THR A 201 1.30 36.56 16.13
N GLN A 202 1.20 35.24 16.02
CA GLN A 202 1.89 34.39 15.07
C GLN A 202 0.85 33.65 14.23
N VAL A 203 1.20 33.27 13.00
CA VAL A 203 0.31 32.54 12.09
C VAL A 203 1.10 31.45 11.38
N ASN A 204 0.58 30.23 11.47
CA ASN A 204 1.10 29.06 10.79
C ASN A 204 0.00 28.40 9.94
N ARG A 205 0.40 27.50 9.04
CA ARG A 205 -0.52 26.70 8.25
C ARG A 205 -0.63 25.30 8.85
N GLY A 206 -1.85 24.82 9.04
CA GLY A 206 -2.17 23.46 9.44
C GLY A 206 -2.68 22.63 8.25
N PHE A 207 -2.40 21.33 8.29
CA PHE A 207 -2.76 20.37 7.27
C PHE A 207 -3.33 19.09 7.90
N ARG A 208 -4.36 18.52 7.26
CA ARG A 208 -4.76 17.11 7.44
C ARG A 208 -5.22 16.53 6.11
N VAL A 209 -4.48 15.55 5.61
CA VAL A 209 -4.81 14.75 4.42
C VAL A 209 -5.33 13.40 4.91
N GLN A 210 -6.61 13.16 4.64
CA GLN A 210 -7.33 11.93 4.89
C GLN A 210 -7.32 11.17 3.57
N PHE A 211 -6.34 10.27 3.41
CA PHE A 211 -5.97 9.76 2.09
C PHE A 211 -6.91 8.64 1.66
N ASN A 212 -7.03 7.59 2.47
CA ASN A 212 -7.86 6.43 2.15
C ASN A 212 -8.45 5.81 3.42
N SER A 213 -9.75 5.51 3.42
CA SER A 213 -10.47 4.91 4.56
C SER A 213 -11.02 3.52 4.27
N ALA A 214 -10.65 2.90 3.14
CA ALA A 214 -11.26 1.65 2.68
C ALA A 214 -11.10 0.49 3.67
N ILE A 215 -10.04 0.47 4.47
CA ILE A 215 -9.77 -0.60 5.44
C ILE A 215 -9.90 -0.15 6.91
N GLY A 216 -10.44 1.05 7.17
CA GLY A 216 -10.66 1.56 8.52
C GLY A 216 -10.48 3.09 8.63
N PRO A 217 -10.57 3.66 9.85
CA PRO A 217 -10.38 5.09 10.07
C PRO A 217 -9.03 5.58 9.55
N TYR A 218 -8.96 6.83 9.08
CA TYR A 218 -7.68 7.40 8.63
C TYR A 218 -6.67 7.34 9.79
N LYS A 219 -5.47 6.86 9.52
CA LYS A 219 -4.44 6.72 10.55
C LYS A 219 -3.12 7.27 10.04
N GLY A 220 -2.55 8.20 10.83
CA GLY A 220 -1.16 8.60 10.69
C GLY A 220 -0.84 9.92 11.39
N GLY A 221 0.46 10.14 11.59
CA GLY A 221 1.01 11.17 12.47
C GLY A 221 0.75 12.62 12.05
N LEU A 222 1.05 13.53 12.98
CA LEU A 222 1.13 14.97 12.81
C LEU A 222 2.59 15.41 12.86
N ARG A 223 3.07 16.14 11.86
CA ARG A 223 4.45 16.67 11.81
C ARG A 223 4.48 18.18 12.01
N PHE A 224 5.23 18.68 12.99
CA PHE A 224 5.50 20.11 13.17
C PHE A 224 6.95 20.41 12.79
N HIS A 225 7.14 20.95 11.59
CA HIS A 225 8.46 21.28 11.08
C HIS A 225 8.37 22.39 10.02
N PRO A 226 9.30 23.36 9.98
CA PRO A 226 9.24 24.49 9.04
C PRO A 226 9.24 24.10 7.55
N SER A 227 9.66 22.89 7.21
CA SER A 227 9.60 22.39 5.83
C SER A 227 8.22 21.86 5.40
N VAL A 228 7.29 21.65 6.34
CA VAL A 228 6.00 21.01 6.05
C VAL A 228 5.21 21.82 5.01
N ASN A 229 4.83 21.15 3.93
CA ASN A 229 3.97 21.67 2.87
C ASN A 229 2.96 20.59 2.42
N ILE A 230 2.04 20.92 1.51
CA ILE A 230 1.00 19.97 1.08
C ILE A 230 1.57 18.74 0.36
N SER A 231 2.62 18.91 -0.46
CA SER A 231 3.27 17.79 -1.15
C SER A 231 3.82 16.76 -0.16
N ILE A 232 4.57 17.21 0.84
CA ILE A 232 5.12 16.34 1.89
C ILE A 232 4.01 15.61 2.66
N ILE A 233 2.92 16.31 3.01
CA ILE A 233 1.81 15.68 3.74
C ILE A 233 1.08 14.65 2.87
N LYS A 234 0.89 14.91 1.58
CA LYS A 234 0.30 13.94 0.63
C LYS A 234 1.21 12.73 0.43
N PHE A 235 2.50 12.95 0.19
CA PHE A 235 3.52 11.90 0.12
C PHE A 235 3.42 10.96 1.33
N LEU A 236 3.55 11.53 2.54
CA LEU A 236 3.52 10.74 3.76
C LEU A 236 2.16 10.07 3.97
N GLY A 237 1.06 10.72 3.56
CA GLY A 237 -0.28 10.15 3.64
C GLY A 237 -0.50 8.97 2.70
N PHE A 238 0.03 9.04 1.48
CA PHE A 238 -0.04 7.99 0.46
C PHE A 238 0.72 6.74 0.91
N GLU A 239 1.98 6.88 1.30
CA GLU A 239 2.78 5.78 1.87
C GLU A 239 2.13 5.15 3.11
N GLN A 240 1.47 5.98 3.94
CA GLN A 240 0.79 5.50 5.14
C GLN A 240 -0.39 4.56 4.83
N VAL A 241 -1.04 4.67 3.67
CA VAL A 241 -2.10 3.74 3.23
C VAL A 241 -1.55 2.32 3.16
N PHE A 242 -0.47 2.11 2.41
CA PHE A 242 0.11 0.78 2.19
C PHE A 242 0.79 0.24 3.45
N LYS A 243 1.50 1.11 4.18
CA LYS A 243 2.11 0.75 5.46
C LYS A 243 1.07 0.25 6.47
N ASN A 244 -0.08 0.92 6.58
CA ASN A 244 -1.14 0.50 7.49
C ASN A 244 -1.83 -0.78 7.01
N SER A 245 -2.05 -0.89 5.70
CA SER A 245 -2.61 -2.09 5.05
C SER A 245 -1.86 -3.36 5.45
N LEU A 246 -0.52 -3.30 5.39
CA LEU A 246 0.37 -4.42 5.74
C LEU A 246 0.22 -4.90 7.17
N THR A 247 -0.12 -4.03 8.14
CA THR A 247 -0.23 -4.43 9.55
C THR A 247 -1.34 -5.43 9.84
N THR A 248 -2.20 -5.73 8.86
CA THR A 248 -3.46 -6.49 8.98
C THR A 248 -4.56 -5.81 9.78
N LEU A 249 -4.24 -4.84 10.64
CA LEU A 249 -5.20 -4.09 11.46
C LEU A 249 -6.11 -3.17 10.62
N PRO A 250 -7.33 -2.84 11.11
CA PRO A 250 -8.30 -2.03 10.38
C PRO A 250 -7.97 -0.53 10.45
N MET A 251 -6.96 -0.11 9.70
CA MET A 251 -6.46 1.27 9.68
C MET A 251 -6.30 1.77 8.24
N GLY A 252 -7.05 2.81 7.87
CA GLY A 252 -6.84 3.57 6.64
C GLY A 252 -5.57 4.42 6.70
N GLY A 253 -5.28 5.20 5.67
CA GLY A 253 -4.09 6.07 5.60
C GLY A 253 -4.41 7.56 5.70
N GLY A 254 -3.60 8.30 6.45
CA GLY A 254 -3.68 9.76 6.49
C GLY A 254 -2.45 10.39 7.12
N LYS A 255 -2.27 11.70 6.94
CA LYS A 255 -1.18 12.46 7.56
C LYS A 255 -1.59 13.90 7.79
N GLY A 256 -0.97 14.57 8.76
CA GLY A 256 -1.17 15.99 8.95
C GLY A 256 0.05 16.67 9.55
N GLY A 257 -0.09 17.93 9.90
CA GLY A 257 1.02 18.69 10.44
C GLY A 257 0.88 20.19 10.27
N SER A 258 1.97 20.90 10.52
CA SER A 258 2.08 22.34 10.36
C SER A 258 3.51 22.75 10.05
N ASP A 259 3.65 23.87 9.35
CA ASP A 259 4.93 24.59 9.18
C ASP A 259 5.45 25.26 10.47
N PHE A 260 4.78 25.03 11.61
CA PHE A 260 5.23 25.44 12.94
C PHE A 260 6.55 24.77 13.32
N ASP A 261 7.52 25.58 13.77
CA ASP A 261 8.78 25.10 14.32
C ASP A 261 8.74 25.08 15.86
N PRO A 262 8.67 23.89 16.50
CA PRO A 262 8.69 23.78 17.96
C PRO A 262 10.05 24.08 18.57
N LYS A 263 11.13 24.15 17.77
CA LYS A 263 12.47 24.46 18.31
C LYS A 263 12.50 25.91 18.82
N GLY A 264 13.14 26.07 19.98
CA GLY A 264 13.27 27.36 20.66
C GLY A 264 11.97 27.92 21.23
N LYS A 265 10.86 27.14 21.25
CA LYS A 265 9.59 27.55 21.83
C LYS A 265 9.48 27.09 23.28
N SER A 266 8.83 27.90 24.12
CA SER A 266 8.49 27.49 25.47
C SER A 266 7.38 26.45 25.49
N ASP A 267 7.23 25.73 26.60
CA ASP A 267 6.09 24.82 26.78
C ASP A 267 4.75 25.54 26.68
N GLY A 268 4.68 26.80 27.13
CA GLY A 268 3.50 27.65 27.02
C GLY A 268 3.14 27.97 25.57
N GLU A 269 4.15 28.31 24.75
CA GLU A 269 3.96 28.57 23.31
C GLU A 269 3.50 27.32 22.57
N VAL A 270 4.14 26.17 22.81
CA VAL A 270 3.76 24.90 22.19
C VAL A 270 2.35 24.50 22.60
N MET A 271 1.97 24.65 23.87
CA MET A 271 0.62 24.38 24.34
C MET A 271 -0.41 25.28 23.63
N ARG A 272 -0.16 26.60 23.54
CA ARG A 272 -1.07 27.54 22.85
C ARG A 272 -1.18 27.22 21.36
N PHE A 273 -0.08 26.83 20.72
CA PHE A 273 -0.08 26.35 19.34
C PHE A 273 -0.93 25.08 19.17
N CYS A 274 -0.68 24.04 19.96
CA CYS A 274 -1.46 22.79 19.93
C CYS A 274 -2.95 23.04 20.17
N GLN A 275 -3.30 23.94 21.10
CA GLN A 275 -4.69 24.31 21.36
C GLN A 275 -5.33 24.99 20.15
N SER A 276 -4.65 25.97 19.55
CA SER A 276 -5.13 26.64 18.34
C SER A 276 -5.27 25.68 17.14
N PHE A 277 -4.29 24.79 16.97
CA PHE A 277 -4.32 23.76 15.93
C PHE A 277 -5.52 22.82 16.10
N MET A 278 -5.76 22.35 17.33
CA MET A 278 -6.87 21.45 17.63
C MET A 278 -8.24 22.15 17.56
N ASN A 279 -8.33 23.47 17.77
CA ASN A 279 -9.57 24.24 17.59
C ASN A 279 -10.14 24.17 16.18
N GLU A 280 -9.33 23.85 15.16
CA GLU A 280 -9.83 23.54 13.84
C GLU A 280 -9.86 22.02 13.59
N LEU A 281 -8.80 21.29 13.95
CA LEU A 281 -8.70 19.87 13.61
C LEU A 281 -9.81 18.99 14.26
N TYR A 282 -10.30 19.35 15.45
CA TYR A 282 -11.21 18.50 16.24
C TYR A 282 -12.48 18.06 15.49
N ARG A 283 -12.99 18.88 14.57
CA ARG A 283 -14.24 18.62 13.84
C ARG A 283 -14.07 17.64 12.68
N HIS A 284 -12.81 17.34 12.34
CA HIS A 284 -12.43 16.47 11.23
C HIS A 284 -11.91 15.10 11.70
N ILE A 285 -11.72 14.92 13.01
CA ILE A 285 -11.13 13.72 13.61
C ILE A 285 -12.04 13.06 14.64
N GLY A 286 -11.80 11.79 14.91
CA GLY A 286 -12.59 11.00 15.85
C GLY A 286 -12.19 9.52 15.85
N PRO A 287 -12.56 8.75 16.88
CA PRO A 287 -12.08 7.38 17.07
C PRO A 287 -12.42 6.43 15.90
N ASN A 288 -13.52 6.69 15.19
CA ASN A 288 -13.98 5.90 14.03
C ASN A 288 -13.90 6.69 12.71
N THR A 289 -13.17 7.81 12.69
CA THR A 289 -13.06 8.67 11.50
C THR A 289 -11.61 8.87 11.14
N ASP A 290 -10.83 9.50 12.03
CA ASP A 290 -9.43 9.83 11.81
C ASP A 290 -8.72 9.86 13.16
N VAL A 291 -7.66 9.07 13.31
CA VAL A 291 -6.91 8.90 14.56
C VAL A 291 -5.44 9.32 14.37
N PRO A 292 -5.12 10.62 14.59
CA PRO A 292 -3.75 11.10 14.48
C PRO A 292 -2.78 10.51 15.53
N ALA A 293 -1.49 10.76 15.33
CA ALA A 293 -0.41 10.33 16.21
C ALA A 293 0.73 11.36 16.23
N GLY A 294 1.79 11.08 16.98
CA GLY A 294 3.04 11.84 16.90
C GLY A 294 3.83 11.57 15.61
N ASP A 295 4.69 12.53 15.25
CA ASP A 295 5.71 12.47 14.20
C ASP A 295 6.81 13.50 14.56
N ILE A 296 7.69 13.87 13.63
CA ILE A 296 8.71 14.90 13.85
C ILE A 296 8.07 16.19 14.38
N GLY A 297 8.53 16.66 15.54
CA GLY A 297 8.00 17.85 16.20
C GLY A 297 6.71 17.67 17.00
N VAL A 298 6.15 16.45 17.05
CA VAL A 298 4.96 16.09 17.84
C VAL A 298 5.25 14.83 18.65
N GLY A 299 5.73 15.02 19.87
CA GLY A 299 5.97 13.94 20.84
C GLY A 299 4.85 13.80 21.87
N GLY A 300 5.14 13.12 22.98
CA GLY A 300 4.17 12.91 24.06
C GLY A 300 3.63 14.21 24.66
N ARG A 301 4.46 15.27 24.74
CA ARG A 301 4.07 16.61 25.22
C ARG A 301 2.98 17.20 24.32
N GLU A 302 3.22 17.26 23.01
CA GLU A 302 2.28 17.81 22.04
C GLU A 302 1.00 16.97 21.98
N ILE A 303 1.11 15.63 21.98
CA ILE A 303 -0.06 14.74 22.03
C ILE A 303 -0.89 14.99 23.28
N GLY A 304 -0.27 15.21 24.44
CA GLY A 304 -0.97 15.60 25.66
C GLY A 304 -1.76 16.90 25.51
N TYR A 305 -1.16 17.96 24.96
CA TYR A 305 -1.85 19.24 24.73
C TYR A 305 -2.96 19.14 23.69
N LEU A 306 -2.72 18.43 22.59
CA LEU A 306 -3.70 18.17 21.53
C LEU A 306 -4.90 17.37 22.08
N PHE A 307 -4.64 16.30 22.82
CA PHE A 307 -5.68 15.48 23.45
C PHE A 307 -6.49 16.28 24.48
N GLY A 308 -5.80 17.05 25.33
CA GLY A 308 -6.44 17.90 26.32
C GLY A 308 -7.39 18.92 25.69
N GLN A 309 -6.98 19.55 24.59
CA GLN A 309 -7.84 20.49 23.87
C GLN A 309 -8.99 19.80 23.13
N TYR A 310 -8.75 18.65 22.51
CA TYR A 310 -9.83 17.86 21.89
C TYR A 310 -10.91 17.53 22.91
N LYS A 311 -10.50 16.96 24.06
CA LYS A 311 -11.40 16.61 25.16
C LYS A 311 -12.18 17.81 25.65
N ARG A 312 -11.55 18.99 25.78
CA ARG A 312 -12.22 20.23 26.21
C ARG A 312 -13.31 20.68 25.24
N ILE A 313 -13.09 20.56 23.93
CA ILE A 313 -14.04 21.04 22.90
C ILE A 313 -15.18 20.03 22.70
N ARG A 314 -14.84 18.75 22.63
CA ARG A 314 -15.78 17.67 22.33
C ARG A 314 -16.57 17.20 23.54
N ASP A 315 -16.09 17.53 24.74
CA ASP A 315 -16.62 17.06 26.03
C ASP A 315 -16.68 15.52 26.11
N GLU A 316 -15.67 14.85 25.54
CA GLU A 316 -15.59 13.38 25.50
C GLU A 316 -14.17 12.88 25.71
N TRP A 317 -14.03 11.74 26.40
CA TRP A 317 -12.80 10.96 26.43
C TRP A 317 -12.93 9.80 25.44
N SER A 318 -12.02 9.71 24.47
CA SER A 318 -12.05 8.67 23.43
C SER A 318 -10.65 8.37 22.88
N GLY A 319 -10.53 7.28 22.12
CA GLY A 319 -9.30 6.88 21.42
C GLY A 319 -8.97 7.72 20.18
N VAL A 320 -9.16 9.05 20.21
CA VAL A 320 -8.98 9.93 19.04
C VAL A 320 -7.51 10.16 18.65
N LEU A 321 -6.58 9.94 19.58
CA LEU A 321 -5.14 10.07 19.35
C LEU A 321 -4.42 8.85 19.89
N THR A 322 -3.30 8.51 19.25
CA THR A 322 -2.37 7.46 19.70
C THR A 322 -1.02 8.06 20.09
N GLY A 323 -0.23 7.34 20.88
CA GLY A 323 0.95 7.90 21.53
C GLY A 323 0.60 8.74 22.75
N LYS A 324 -0.54 8.46 23.40
CA LYS A 324 -0.91 9.09 24.67
C LYS A 324 0.01 8.62 25.79
N GLY A 325 0.10 9.40 26.85
CA GLY A 325 0.75 8.98 28.09
C GLY A 325 -0.05 7.88 28.79
N LEU A 326 0.66 7.02 29.51
CA LEU A 326 0.09 5.81 30.15
C LEU A 326 -1.06 6.14 31.11
N SER A 327 -0.98 7.28 31.83
CA SER A 327 -2.00 7.70 32.79
C SER A 327 -3.33 8.16 32.16
N TYR A 328 -3.41 8.29 30.84
CA TYR A 328 -4.62 8.75 30.14
C TYR A 328 -4.90 7.98 28.84
N GLY A 329 -4.60 6.68 28.82
CA GLY A 329 -4.97 5.76 27.75
C GLY A 329 -3.89 5.45 26.72
N GLY A 330 -2.63 5.73 27.03
CA GLY A 330 -1.48 5.24 26.27
C GLY A 330 -1.28 3.73 26.39
N SER A 331 -0.56 3.13 25.44
CA SER A 331 -0.18 1.72 25.48
C SER A 331 1.23 1.53 26.02
N LEU A 332 1.45 0.50 26.84
CA LEU A 332 2.79 -0.02 27.11
C LEU A 332 3.44 -0.50 25.80
N GLY A 333 4.77 -0.57 25.76
CA GLY A 333 5.52 -1.02 24.58
C GLY A 333 5.57 -0.03 23.41
N ARG A 334 4.87 1.11 23.50
CA ARG A 334 4.80 2.10 22.41
C ARG A 334 6.15 2.74 22.11
N THR A 335 6.95 2.95 23.15
CA THR A 335 8.29 3.56 23.04
C THR A 335 9.24 2.64 22.30
N GLU A 336 9.14 1.33 22.52
CA GLU A 336 10.01 0.29 21.98
C GLU A 336 9.56 -0.20 20.59
N ALA A 337 8.26 -0.04 20.28
CA ALA A 337 7.56 -0.74 19.22
C ALA A 337 8.22 -0.71 17.84
N THR A 338 8.80 0.42 17.41
CA THR A 338 9.44 0.51 16.09
C THR A 338 10.76 -0.25 16.04
N GLY A 339 11.61 -0.10 17.06
CA GLY A 339 12.89 -0.80 17.13
C GLY A 339 12.72 -2.31 17.35
N TYR A 340 11.77 -2.69 18.22
CA TYR A 340 11.42 -4.10 18.42
C TYR A 340 10.79 -4.68 17.16
N GLY A 341 9.90 -3.93 16.52
CA GLY A 341 9.25 -4.37 15.29
C GLY A 341 10.25 -4.63 14.16
N LEU A 342 11.24 -3.74 14.00
CA LEU A 342 12.35 -3.92 13.07
C LEU A 342 13.06 -5.25 13.31
N CYS A 343 13.50 -5.50 14.55
CA CYS A 343 14.17 -6.75 14.88
C CYS A 343 13.27 -7.97 14.71
N TYR A 344 11.96 -7.90 15.01
CA TYR A 344 11.05 -9.04 14.79
C TYR A 344 10.84 -9.35 13.30
N PHE A 345 10.74 -8.33 12.45
CA PHE A 345 10.67 -8.51 11.01
C PHE A 345 11.96 -9.14 10.48
N THR A 346 13.11 -8.59 10.87
CA THR A 346 14.43 -9.14 10.51
C THR A 346 14.58 -10.57 11.02
N GLU A 347 14.18 -10.87 12.26
CA GLU A 347 14.25 -12.22 12.83
C GLU A 347 13.42 -13.22 12.00
N ALA A 348 12.22 -12.84 11.56
CA ALA A 348 11.38 -13.67 10.70
C ALA A 348 12.05 -13.94 9.34
N MET A 349 12.62 -12.90 8.74
CA MET A 349 13.36 -12.99 7.47
C MET A 349 14.61 -13.87 7.58
N LEU A 350 15.39 -13.74 8.65
CA LEU A 350 16.56 -14.57 8.91
C LEU A 350 16.18 -16.05 9.11
N LYS A 351 15.09 -16.31 9.84
CA LYS A 351 14.59 -17.68 10.06
C LYS A 351 14.16 -18.37 8.77
N ASP A 352 13.51 -17.63 7.87
CA ASP A 352 13.15 -18.14 6.54
C ASP A 352 14.37 -18.58 5.72
N LYS A 353 15.53 -17.94 5.96
CA LYS A 353 16.83 -18.29 5.37
C LYS A 353 17.66 -19.26 6.20
N GLY A 354 17.09 -19.86 7.23
CA GLY A 354 17.76 -20.85 8.08
C GLY A 354 18.87 -20.26 8.96
N THR A 355 18.82 -18.97 9.27
CA THR A 355 19.75 -18.28 10.18
C THR A 355 19.01 -17.51 11.27
N SER A 356 19.73 -16.74 12.08
CA SER A 356 19.17 -15.93 13.17
C SER A 356 20.09 -14.75 13.52
N PHE A 357 19.71 -13.95 14.51
CA PHE A 357 20.57 -12.92 15.09
C PHE A 357 21.73 -13.48 15.93
N GLU A 358 21.63 -14.72 16.42
CA GLU A 358 22.61 -15.32 17.32
C GLU A 358 24.02 -15.30 16.71
N GLY A 359 24.97 -14.68 17.41
CA GLY A 359 26.36 -14.56 17.00
C GLY A 359 26.62 -13.61 15.82
N LYS A 360 25.61 -12.89 15.33
CA LYS A 360 25.74 -11.95 14.21
C LYS A 360 26.24 -10.59 14.65
N LYS A 361 27.07 -9.98 13.80
CA LYS A 361 27.52 -8.59 13.94
C LYS A 361 26.50 -7.65 13.30
N VAL A 362 25.94 -6.74 14.09
CA VAL A 362 24.91 -5.80 13.64
C VAL A 362 25.46 -4.38 13.67
N VAL A 363 25.30 -3.65 12.57
CA VAL A 363 25.60 -2.22 12.48
C VAL A 363 24.29 -1.44 12.47
N ILE A 364 24.13 -0.53 13.42
CA ILE A 364 22.96 0.34 13.54
C ILE A 364 23.40 1.79 13.35
N SER A 365 22.68 2.53 12.50
CA SER A 365 22.79 3.99 12.46
C SER A 365 21.74 4.63 13.35
N GLY A 366 22.02 5.84 13.82
CA GLY A 366 21.16 6.57 14.73
C GLY A 366 21.40 6.21 16.19
N SER A 367 20.85 7.06 17.05
CA SER A 367 20.88 6.96 18.52
C SER A 367 19.62 7.58 19.11
N GLY A 368 18.57 7.64 18.29
CA GLY A 368 17.23 7.99 18.72
C GLY A 368 16.46 6.75 19.17
N ASN A 369 15.18 6.96 19.47
CA ASN A 369 14.27 5.92 19.96
C ASN A 369 14.33 4.61 19.14
N VAL A 370 14.20 4.66 17.81
CA VAL A 370 14.24 3.45 16.97
C VAL A 370 15.56 2.69 17.13
N ALA A 371 16.70 3.38 17.04
CA ALA A 371 18.02 2.78 17.11
C ALA A 371 18.32 2.20 18.51
N ILE A 372 17.95 2.91 19.58
CA ILE A 372 18.13 2.45 20.98
C ILE A 372 17.40 1.12 21.20
N TYR A 373 16.15 1.03 20.79
CA TYR A 373 15.36 -0.18 21.04
C TYR A 373 15.61 -1.29 20.01
N ALA A 374 16.08 -0.95 18.80
CA ALA A 374 16.65 -1.94 17.88
C ALA A 374 17.94 -2.55 18.45
N CYS A 375 18.83 -1.73 19.02
CA CYS A 375 20.03 -2.20 19.71
C CYS A 375 19.66 -3.13 20.87
N GLN A 376 18.70 -2.73 21.69
CA GLN A 376 18.19 -3.54 22.80
C GLN A 376 17.71 -4.91 22.31
N LYS A 377 16.78 -4.93 21.34
CA LYS A 377 16.17 -6.18 20.88
C LYS A 377 17.15 -7.06 20.11
N ALA A 378 18.02 -6.49 19.28
CA ALA A 378 19.05 -7.27 18.58
C ALA A 378 20.00 -7.97 19.58
N THR A 379 20.39 -7.27 20.65
CA THR A 379 21.23 -7.84 21.71
C THR A 379 20.50 -8.93 22.49
N GLU A 380 19.21 -8.72 22.83
CA GLU A 380 18.36 -9.75 23.46
C GLU A 380 18.19 -11.01 22.58
N LEU A 381 18.30 -10.86 21.25
CA LEU A 381 18.24 -11.95 20.27
C LEU A 381 19.61 -12.58 19.96
N GLY A 382 20.66 -12.25 20.73
CA GLY A 382 21.97 -12.88 20.65
C GLY A 382 22.96 -12.24 19.67
N ALA A 383 22.63 -11.09 19.09
CA ALA A 383 23.56 -10.36 18.22
C ALA A 383 24.52 -9.46 19.00
N THR A 384 25.66 -9.14 18.40
CA THR A 384 26.58 -8.10 18.88
C THR A 384 26.38 -6.84 18.05
N VAL A 385 25.79 -5.80 18.64
CA VAL A 385 25.62 -4.50 17.99
C VAL A 385 26.90 -3.70 18.10
N LEU A 386 27.51 -3.33 16.97
CA LEU A 386 28.84 -2.73 16.93
C LEU A 386 28.84 -1.21 16.88
N THR A 387 27.76 -0.58 16.44
CA THR A 387 27.74 0.86 16.19
C THR A 387 26.43 1.51 16.60
N MET A 388 26.53 2.80 16.92
CA MET A 388 25.42 3.76 16.96
C MET A 388 25.91 5.10 16.43
N SER A 389 25.01 5.97 15.93
CA SER A 389 25.42 7.25 15.36
C SER A 389 24.52 8.43 15.73
N ASP A 390 25.02 9.65 15.54
CA ASP A 390 24.19 10.85 15.51
C ASP A 390 24.57 11.73 14.32
N SER A 391 24.02 12.94 14.26
CA SER A 391 24.24 13.87 13.14
C SER A 391 25.72 14.22 12.91
N ASN A 392 26.60 13.97 13.87
CA ASN A 392 27.99 14.42 13.85
C ASN A 392 28.99 13.28 13.63
N GLY A 393 28.55 12.02 13.59
CA GLY A 393 29.43 10.85 13.42
C GLY A 393 28.88 9.60 14.10
N PHE A 394 29.69 8.54 14.12
CA PHE A 394 29.31 7.26 14.73
C PHE A 394 30.35 6.77 15.73
N ILE A 395 29.89 5.96 16.69
CA ILE A 395 30.74 5.18 17.59
C ILE A 395 30.82 3.74 17.09
N TYR A 396 31.97 3.12 17.28
CA TYR A 396 32.21 1.70 17.05
C TYR A 396 32.80 1.08 18.31
N ASP A 397 32.18 0.01 18.81
CA ASP A 397 32.68 -0.77 19.94
C ASP A 397 32.86 -2.24 19.52
N PRO A 398 34.10 -2.77 19.46
CA PRO A 398 34.34 -4.15 19.06
C PRO A 398 33.77 -5.18 20.05
N ASN A 399 33.47 -4.80 21.29
CA ASN A 399 32.88 -5.68 22.29
C ASN A 399 31.35 -5.64 22.29
N GLY A 400 30.75 -4.79 21.45
CA GLY A 400 29.33 -4.49 21.46
C GLY A 400 29.01 -3.21 22.23
N ILE A 401 27.95 -2.52 21.81
CA ILE A 401 27.51 -1.26 22.40
C ILE A 401 26.91 -1.50 23.80
N ASP A 402 27.43 -0.78 24.80
CA ASP A 402 26.77 -0.62 26.10
C ASP A 402 25.59 0.34 25.98
N LEU A 403 24.39 -0.26 25.90
CA LEU A 403 23.16 0.49 25.70
C LEU A 403 22.80 1.39 26.90
N ASP A 404 23.19 1.03 28.13
CA ASP A 404 22.85 1.83 29.31
C ASP A 404 23.57 3.18 29.26
N THR A 405 24.85 3.17 28.87
CA THR A 405 25.62 4.40 28.63
C THR A 405 24.99 5.24 27.50
N VAL A 406 24.54 4.60 26.41
CA VAL A 406 23.87 5.35 25.32
C VAL A 406 22.55 5.97 25.80
N LYS A 407 21.72 5.24 26.56
CA LYS A 407 20.47 5.76 27.12
C LYS A 407 20.73 6.93 28.07
N GLU A 408 21.74 6.83 28.93
CA GLU A 408 22.15 7.94 29.81
C GLU A 408 22.53 9.19 29.00
N ILE A 409 23.36 9.02 27.96
CA ILE A 409 23.78 10.13 27.08
C ILE A 409 22.57 10.73 26.38
N LYS A 410 21.73 9.92 25.74
CA LYS A 410 20.71 10.40 24.79
C LYS A 410 19.38 10.76 25.42
N GLU A 411 18.93 10.01 26.43
CA GLU A 411 17.62 10.18 27.05
C GLU A 411 17.67 11.08 28.29
N VAL A 412 18.76 10.99 29.08
CA VAL A 412 18.92 11.76 30.32
C VAL A 412 19.69 13.06 30.07
N ARG A 413 20.97 12.96 29.67
CA ARG A 413 21.86 14.13 29.52
C ARG A 413 21.61 14.92 28.23
N ARG A 414 21.00 14.27 27.22
CA ARG A 414 20.80 14.81 25.86
C ARG A 414 22.12 15.24 25.21
N GLY A 415 23.18 14.49 25.47
CA GLY A 415 24.54 14.71 24.96
C GLY A 415 24.75 14.21 23.53
N ARG A 416 26.02 14.24 23.11
CA ARG A 416 26.48 13.73 21.81
C ARG A 416 26.98 12.31 21.93
N ILE A 417 26.79 11.52 20.87
CA ILE A 417 27.15 10.09 20.90
C ILE A 417 28.65 9.86 21.14
N LYS A 418 29.49 10.83 20.76
CA LYS A 418 30.95 10.82 21.02
C LYS A 418 31.30 10.67 22.51
N GLU A 419 30.43 11.11 23.43
CA GLU A 419 30.68 11.02 24.87
C GLU A 419 30.72 9.55 25.36
N TYR A 420 30.24 8.61 24.54
CA TYR A 420 30.33 7.17 24.84
C TYR A 420 31.78 6.69 24.99
N VAL A 421 32.70 7.21 24.17
CA VAL A 421 34.11 6.78 24.21
C VAL A 421 34.86 7.29 25.44
N ASP A 422 34.29 8.25 26.18
CA ASP A 422 34.88 8.77 27.41
C ASP A 422 34.87 7.72 28.54
N SER A 423 33.89 6.81 28.53
CA SER A 423 33.78 5.68 29.47
C SER A 423 34.13 4.31 28.85
N HIS A 424 34.27 4.24 27.52
CA HIS A 424 34.56 3.00 26.77
C HIS A 424 35.88 3.13 25.99
N PRO A 425 37.05 2.90 26.63
CA PRO A 425 38.36 3.20 26.03
C PRO A 425 38.74 2.31 24.83
N LEU A 426 38.03 1.19 24.61
CA LEU A 426 38.20 0.34 23.44
C LEU A 426 37.31 0.74 22.27
N ALA A 427 36.33 1.62 22.50
CA ALA A 427 35.46 2.14 21.47
C ALA A 427 36.12 3.34 20.76
N THR A 428 35.76 3.54 19.50
CA THR A 428 36.25 4.64 18.68
C THR A 428 35.11 5.51 18.20
N TYR A 429 35.32 6.83 18.11
CA TYR A 429 34.39 7.77 17.50
C TYR A 429 34.95 8.27 16.18
N THR A 430 34.16 8.13 15.11
CA THR A 430 34.51 8.62 13.76
C THR A 430 33.63 9.83 13.43
N PRO A 431 34.21 11.04 13.35
CA PRO A 431 33.45 12.26 13.09
C PRO A 431 33.00 12.36 11.62
N ASN A 432 31.80 12.90 11.40
CA ASN A 432 31.20 13.21 10.10
C ASN A 432 31.10 12.04 9.11
N GLU A 433 31.14 10.80 9.61
CA GLU A 433 30.96 9.61 8.80
C GLU A 433 29.75 8.78 9.25
N ARG A 434 29.35 7.86 8.37
CA ARG A 434 28.28 6.88 8.60
C ARG A 434 28.91 5.52 8.92
N PRO A 435 28.23 4.63 9.66
CA PRO A 435 28.84 3.40 10.17
C PRO A 435 29.00 2.29 9.12
N TRP A 436 28.63 2.51 7.86
CA TRP A 436 28.54 1.50 6.80
C TRP A 436 29.88 0.92 6.33
N SER A 437 31.00 1.49 6.78
CA SER A 437 32.35 0.96 6.55
C SER A 437 32.74 -0.15 7.54
N ILE A 438 31.99 -0.34 8.63
CA ILE A 438 32.27 -1.35 9.65
C ILE A 438 31.78 -2.73 9.15
N PRO A 439 32.65 -3.76 9.12
CA PRO A 439 32.23 -5.09 8.70
C PRO A 439 31.14 -5.70 9.59
N CYS A 440 30.04 -6.13 8.95
CA CYS A 440 28.87 -6.66 9.65
C CYS A 440 28.13 -7.73 8.84
N ASP A 441 27.30 -8.51 9.52
CA ASP A 441 26.36 -9.45 8.91
C ASP A 441 25.05 -8.75 8.50
N ILE A 442 24.58 -7.83 9.37
CA ILE A 442 23.26 -7.19 9.29
C ILE A 442 23.44 -5.67 9.48
N ALA A 443 22.83 -4.86 8.63
CA ALA A 443 22.76 -3.41 8.78
C ALA A 443 21.32 -2.92 8.99
N LEU A 444 21.12 -2.05 9.99
CA LEU A 444 19.82 -1.50 10.38
C LEU A 444 19.85 0.04 10.33
N PRO A 445 19.56 0.67 9.18
CA PRO A 445 19.49 2.13 9.07
C PRO A 445 18.28 2.73 9.81
N CYS A 446 18.56 3.48 10.88
CA CYS A 446 17.55 3.98 11.82
C CYS A 446 17.67 5.49 12.13
N ALA A 447 18.35 6.29 11.30
CA ALA A 447 18.57 7.72 11.57
C ALA A 447 17.64 8.64 10.77
N THR A 448 17.82 8.72 9.45
CA THR A 448 17.14 9.70 8.58
C THR A 448 16.91 9.13 7.18
N GLN A 449 16.08 9.81 6.37
CA GLN A 449 15.97 9.47 4.95
C GLN A 449 17.33 9.63 4.22
N ASN A 450 17.54 8.86 3.16
CA ASN A 450 18.72 8.91 2.28
C ASN A 450 20.08 8.88 3.04
N GLU A 451 20.16 8.13 4.13
CA GLU A 451 21.39 7.93 4.91
C GLU A 451 22.27 6.78 4.43
N LEU A 452 21.78 5.92 3.53
CA LEU A 452 22.52 4.82 2.92
C LEU A 452 22.46 4.99 1.40
N ASP A 453 23.57 5.46 0.83
CA ASP A 453 23.70 5.67 -0.62
C ASP A 453 24.46 4.53 -1.32
N LEU A 454 24.64 4.64 -2.64
CA LEU A 454 25.26 3.58 -3.45
C LEU A 454 26.69 3.27 -3.01
N GLU A 455 27.47 4.26 -2.58
CA GLU A 455 28.85 4.03 -2.14
C GLU A 455 28.87 3.34 -0.77
N ASP A 456 27.91 3.64 0.08
CA ASP A 456 27.72 2.93 1.34
C ASP A 456 27.24 1.48 1.14
N ALA A 457 26.33 1.24 0.19
CA ALA A 457 25.89 -0.11 -0.19
C ALA A 457 27.04 -0.97 -0.71
N LYS A 458 27.95 -0.40 -1.51
CA LYS A 458 29.18 -1.07 -1.98
C LYS A 458 30.08 -1.49 -0.83
N LYS A 459 30.25 -0.64 0.19
CA LYS A 459 31.03 -0.98 1.40
C LYS A 459 30.41 -2.14 2.17
N LEU A 460 29.09 -2.11 2.35
CA LEU A 460 28.35 -3.19 3.03
C LEU A 460 28.53 -4.53 2.31
N VAL A 461 28.30 -4.57 1.00
CA VAL A 461 28.50 -5.79 0.18
C VAL A 461 29.94 -6.27 0.25
N ALA A 462 30.93 -5.36 0.13
CA ALA A 462 32.34 -5.71 0.24
C ALA A 462 32.72 -6.30 1.62
N SER A 463 31.93 -6.02 2.65
CA SER A 463 32.12 -6.54 4.01
C SER A 463 31.37 -7.84 4.32
N ASN A 464 30.70 -8.42 3.32
CA ASN A 464 29.82 -9.60 3.43
C ASN A 464 28.55 -9.37 4.26
N CYS A 465 28.05 -8.13 4.32
CA CYS A 465 26.72 -7.85 4.85
C CYS A 465 25.68 -8.51 3.93
N PHE A 466 24.86 -9.41 4.47
CA PHE A 466 23.87 -10.16 3.69
C PHE A 466 22.43 -9.73 3.97
N CYS A 467 22.20 -8.82 4.92
CA CYS A 467 20.87 -8.38 5.33
C CYS A 467 20.85 -6.87 5.65
N VAL A 468 19.92 -6.14 5.03
CA VAL A 468 19.65 -4.73 5.30
C VAL A 468 18.16 -4.55 5.59
N CYS A 469 17.81 -4.00 6.75
CA CYS A 469 16.40 -3.76 7.12
C CYS A 469 16.19 -2.33 7.62
N GLU A 470 15.27 -1.60 7.00
CA GLU A 470 15.10 -0.18 7.28
C GLU A 470 14.31 0.07 8.58
N GLY A 471 14.92 0.80 9.53
CA GLY A 471 14.24 1.31 10.73
C GLY A 471 13.72 2.73 10.56
N ALA A 472 14.40 3.56 9.77
CA ALA A 472 13.94 4.90 9.38
C ALA A 472 12.96 4.82 8.19
N ASN A 473 12.33 5.95 7.83
CA ASN A 473 11.51 6.04 6.63
C ASN A 473 12.40 6.43 5.43
N MET A 474 12.48 5.54 4.43
CA MET A 474 13.31 5.70 3.21
C MET A 474 14.78 6.07 3.47
N PRO A 475 15.50 5.38 4.38
CA PRO A 475 16.92 5.64 4.59
C PRO A 475 17.80 5.27 3.39
N THR A 476 17.39 4.32 2.56
CA THR A 476 18.22 3.82 1.45
C THR A 476 17.85 4.51 0.14
N THR A 477 18.83 5.02 -0.61
CA THR A 477 18.54 5.62 -1.93
C THR A 477 18.17 4.54 -2.96
N PRO A 478 17.35 4.84 -3.98
CA PRO A 478 16.93 3.84 -4.97
C PRO A 478 18.09 3.06 -5.60
N ASP A 479 19.15 3.74 -6.02
CA ASP A 479 20.35 3.10 -6.59
C ASP A 479 21.02 2.12 -5.62
N ALA A 480 21.02 2.45 -4.32
CA ALA A 480 21.57 1.59 -3.28
C ALA A 480 20.69 0.35 -3.06
N ILE A 481 19.36 0.50 -3.08
CA ILE A 481 18.41 -0.62 -3.00
C ILE A 481 18.67 -1.61 -4.14
N HIS A 482 18.69 -1.12 -5.38
CA HIS A 482 18.95 -1.96 -6.55
C HIS A 482 20.30 -2.67 -6.48
N TYR A 483 21.34 -1.98 -6.01
CA TYR A 483 22.67 -2.55 -5.86
C TYR A 483 22.70 -3.66 -4.80
N LEU A 484 22.10 -3.44 -3.62
CA LEU A 484 22.02 -4.43 -2.55
C LEU A 484 21.31 -5.70 -3.04
N MET A 485 20.12 -5.55 -3.63
CA MET A 485 19.33 -6.68 -4.13
C MET A 485 20.05 -7.44 -5.25
N SER A 486 20.69 -6.73 -6.19
CA SER A 486 21.44 -7.35 -7.30
C SER A 486 22.68 -8.13 -6.83
N ASN A 487 23.17 -7.87 -5.61
CA ASN A 487 24.28 -8.60 -5.00
C ASN A 487 23.81 -9.65 -3.97
N GLY A 488 22.52 -10.02 -3.98
CA GLY A 488 21.98 -11.07 -3.13
C GLY A 488 21.81 -10.69 -1.65
N VAL A 489 21.86 -9.40 -1.32
CA VAL A 489 21.55 -8.90 0.02
C VAL A 489 20.03 -8.93 0.23
N LEU A 490 19.59 -9.55 1.33
CA LEU A 490 18.19 -9.52 1.75
C LEU A 490 17.84 -8.09 2.16
N TYR A 491 16.91 -7.47 1.44
CA TYR A 491 16.54 -6.08 1.66
C TYR A 491 15.08 -5.96 2.09
N ALA A 492 14.85 -5.40 3.28
CA ALA A 492 13.50 -5.16 3.81
C ALA A 492 13.15 -3.66 3.81
N PRO A 493 12.07 -3.26 3.11
CA PRO A 493 11.68 -1.85 3.03
C PRO A 493 11.06 -1.35 4.33
N GLY A 494 11.28 -0.07 4.65
CA GLY A 494 10.82 0.54 5.89
C GLY A 494 9.30 0.46 6.10
N LYS A 495 8.50 0.53 5.02
CA LYS A 495 7.04 0.37 5.09
C LYS A 495 6.61 -0.97 5.73
N ALA A 496 7.43 -2.00 5.65
CA ALA A 496 7.20 -3.29 6.30
C ALA A 496 8.00 -3.39 7.61
N SER A 497 9.33 -3.25 7.56
CA SER A 497 10.20 -3.53 8.71
C SER A 497 10.00 -2.59 9.90
N ASN A 498 9.69 -1.30 9.67
CA ASN A 498 9.46 -0.34 10.75
C ASN A 498 7.97 -0.14 11.11
N ALA A 499 7.08 -1.01 10.59
CA ALA A 499 5.65 -0.92 10.82
C ALA A 499 5.23 -1.16 12.29
N GLY A 500 6.14 -1.66 13.13
CA GLY A 500 5.85 -1.92 14.55
C GLY A 500 5.30 -0.72 15.31
N GLY A 501 5.76 0.50 15.02
CA GLY A 501 5.25 1.71 15.65
C GLY A 501 3.77 2.00 15.33
N VAL A 502 3.34 1.71 14.09
CA VAL A 502 1.93 1.88 13.71
C VAL A 502 1.07 0.69 14.11
N ALA A 503 1.62 -0.52 14.13
CA ALA A 503 0.99 -1.71 14.70
C ALA A 503 0.62 -1.46 16.18
N CYS A 504 1.59 -1.02 16.99
CA CYS A 504 1.35 -0.69 18.40
C CYS A 504 0.36 0.49 18.56
N SER A 505 0.31 1.43 17.61
CA SER A 505 -0.72 2.47 17.60
C SER A 505 -2.12 1.89 17.35
N GLY A 506 -2.26 0.88 16.48
CA GLY A 506 -3.51 0.14 16.31
C GLY A 506 -3.89 -0.68 17.55
N LEU A 507 -2.90 -1.27 18.25
CA LEU A 507 -3.14 -1.94 19.54
C LEU A 507 -3.59 -0.95 20.63
N GLU A 508 -3.06 0.27 20.64
CA GLU A 508 -3.53 1.34 21.55
C GLU A 508 -5.00 1.71 21.25
N MET A 509 -5.39 1.73 19.96
CA MET A 509 -6.79 1.93 19.58
C MET A 509 -7.70 0.80 20.07
N SER A 510 -7.28 -0.46 19.92
CA SER A 510 -8.02 -1.62 20.43
C SER A 510 -8.20 -1.54 21.95
N GLN A 511 -7.12 -1.29 22.70
CA GLN A 511 -7.17 -1.10 24.15
C GLN A 511 -8.13 0.02 24.57
N ASN A 512 -8.11 1.15 23.86
CA ASN A 512 -9.01 2.27 24.13
C ASN A 512 -10.47 1.96 23.80
N ALA A 513 -10.75 1.19 22.76
CA ALA A 513 -12.10 0.73 22.42
C ALA A 513 -12.62 -0.32 23.41
N GLU A 514 -11.73 -1.16 23.94
CA GLU A 514 -12.04 -2.13 25.00
C GLU A 514 -12.16 -1.50 26.39
N HIS A 515 -11.64 -0.28 26.57
CA HIS A 515 -11.44 0.36 27.88
C HIS A 515 -10.59 -0.49 28.84
N LEU A 516 -9.60 -1.20 28.30
CA LEU A 516 -8.65 -2.02 29.05
C LEU A 516 -7.23 -1.59 28.75
N SER A 517 -6.32 -1.90 29.68
CA SER A 517 -4.87 -1.75 29.47
C SER A 517 -4.24 -3.12 29.52
N TRP A 518 -3.41 -3.42 28.54
CA TRP A 518 -2.69 -4.68 28.48
C TRP A 518 -1.32 -4.55 29.14
N THR A 519 -0.80 -5.67 29.61
CA THR A 519 0.58 -5.77 30.10
C THR A 519 1.58 -5.60 28.95
N LEU A 520 2.83 -5.26 29.28
CA LEU A 520 3.90 -5.16 28.29
C LEU A 520 4.10 -6.47 27.51
N GLU A 521 4.01 -7.61 28.20
CA GLU A 521 4.14 -8.95 27.59
C GLU A 521 3.04 -9.21 26.55
N GLU A 522 1.80 -8.86 26.86
CA GLU A 522 0.67 -9.01 25.93
C GLU A 522 0.84 -8.12 24.68
N VAL A 523 1.25 -6.87 24.86
CA VAL A 523 1.51 -5.95 23.74
C VAL A 523 2.67 -6.47 22.89
N ASP A 524 3.79 -6.85 23.50
CA ASP A 524 4.98 -7.33 22.79
C ASP A 524 4.71 -8.64 22.02
N LYS A 525 3.96 -9.57 22.62
CA LYS A 525 3.53 -10.81 21.94
C LYS A 525 2.67 -10.52 20.71
N LYS A 526 1.72 -9.59 20.81
CA LYS A 526 0.88 -9.17 19.68
C LYS A 526 1.71 -8.44 18.61
N LEU A 527 2.60 -7.55 19.02
CA LEU A 527 3.52 -6.85 18.12
C LEU A 527 4.36 -7.85 17.32
N LYS A 528 5.00 -8.83 18.00
CA LYS A 528 5.78 -9.87 17.33
C LYS A 528 4.95 -10.65 16.32
N GLY A 529 3.73 -11.06 16.69
CA GLY A 529 2.81 -11.76 15.78
C GLY A 529 2.46 -10.94 14.54
N ILE A 530 2.19 -9.64 14.71
CA ILE A 530 1.92 -8.73 13.58
C ILE A 530 3.14 -8.63 12.67
N MET A 531 4.35 -8.43 13.21
CA MET A 531 5.55 -8.28 12.37
C MET A 531 5.89 -9.56 11.59
N VAL A 532 5.68 -10.73 12.18
CA VAL A 532 5.81 -12.02 11.48
C VAL A 532 4.80 -12.12 10.34
N SER A 533 3.53 -11.76 10.59
CA SER A 533 2.50 -11.77 9.55
C SER A 533 2.79 -10.78 8.42
N ILE A 534 3.35 -9.60 8.71
CA ILE A 534 3.81 -8.65 7.69
C ILE A 534 4.90 -9.29 6.84
N PHE A 535 5.89 -9.94 7.46
CA PHE A 535 6.97 -10.63 6.74
C PHE A 535 6.42 -11.74 5.83
N GLU A 536 5.60 -12.64 6.37
CA GLU A 536 4.99 -13.75 5.62
C GLU A 536 4.19 -13.23 4.43
N THR A 537 3.37 -12.18 4.64
CA THR A 537 2.62 -11.52 3.57
C THR A 537 3.55 -11.00 2.48
N CYS A 538 4.63 -10.28 2.84
CA CYS A 538 5.58 -9.76 1.86
C CYS A 538 6.28 -10.90 1.10
N ARG A 539 6.72 -11.95 1.80
CA ARG A 539 7.38 -13.12 1.20
C ARG A 539 6.46 -13.85 0.22
N ASP A 540 5.26 -14.19 0.67
CA ASP A 540 4.32 -15.00 -0.08
C ASP A 540 3.82 -14.25 -1.32
N THR A 541 3.52 -12.95 -1.19
CA THR A 541 3.19 -12.11 -2.34
C THR A 541 4.37 -11.95 -3.29
N ALA A 542 5.60 -11.71 -2.80
CA ALA A 542 6.76 -11.63 -3.70
C ALA A 542 6.96 -12.94 -4.49
N MET A 543 6.75 -14.10 -3.86
CA MET A 543 6.80 -15.41 -4.49
C MET A 543 5.68 -15.62 -5.53
N GLU A 544 4.44 -15.27 -5.19
CA GLU A 544 3.26 -15.38 -6.06
C GLU A 544 3.46 -14.60 -7.37
N TYR A 545 4.10 -13.43 -7.30
CA TYR A 545 4.37 -12.56 -8.46
C TYR A 545 5.72 -12.84 -9.13
N GLY A 546 6.36 -13.98 -8.86
CA GLY A 546 7.59 -14.40 -9.54
C GLY A 546 8.81 -13.53 -9.23
N ARG A 547 8.84 -12.92 -8.04
CA ARG A 547 9.91 -12.06 -7.53
C ARG A 547 10.37 -12.53 -6.14
N PRO A 548 10.77 -13.81 -5.98
CA PRO A 548 11.15 -14.34 -4.67
C PRO A 548 12.26 -13.49 -4.03
N ASP A 549 12.16 -13.27 -2.72
CA ASP A 549 13.07 -12.46 -1.91
C ASP A 549 13.12 -10.95 -2.23
N GLU A 550 12.32 -10.48 -3.19
CA GLU A 550 12.10 -9.05 -3.44
C GLU A 550 10.99 -8.51 -2.53
N TYR A 551 11.27 -8.39 -1.23
CA TYR A 551 10.27 -7.96 -0.23
C TYR A 551 9.71 -6.55 -0.48
N VAL A 552 10.41 -5.70 -1.25
CA VAL A 552 9.90 -4.40 -1.73
C VAL A 552 8.66 -4.58 -2.60
N VAL A 553 8.75 -5.47 -3.59
CA VAL A 553 7.65 -5.80 -4.50
C VAL A 553 6.51 -6.42 -3.69
N GLY A 554 6.82 -7.41 -2.85
CA GLY A 554 5.84 -8.06 -1.99
C GLY A 554 5.07 -7.07 -1.09
N ALA A 555 5.78 -6.17 -0.41
CA ALA A 555 5.18 -5.17 0.48
C ALA A 555 4.26 -4.20 -0.28
N ASN A 556 4.70 -3.70 -1.44
CA ASN A 556 3.91 -2.76 -2.25
C ASN A 556 2.65 -3.43 -2.83
N ILE A 557 2.80 -4.62 -3.41
CA ILE A 557 1.68 -5.36 -4.01
C ILE A 557 0.68 -5.76 -2.94
N ALA A 558 1.11 -6.39 -1.84
CA ALA A 558 0.20 -6.83 -0.79
C ALA A 558 -0.53 -5.66 -0.12
N GLY A 559 0.20 -4.58 0.14
CA GLY A 559 -0.37 -3.34 0.66
C GLY A 559 -1.44 -2.77 -0.26
N PHE A 560 -1.18 -2.75 -1.57
CA PHE A 560 -2.10 -2.28 -2.60
C PHE A 560 -3.34 -3.17 -2.74
N LEU A 561 -3.17 -4.48 -2.93
CA LEU A 561 -4.28 -5.39 -3.25
C LEU A 561 -5.36 -5.38 -2.19
N LYS A 562 -4.98 -5.43 -0.91
CA LYS A 562 -5.94 -5.39 0.20
C LYS A 562 -6.80 -4.12 0.19
N VAL A 563 -6.21 -2.97 -0.13
CA VAL A 563 -6.95 -1.70 -0.21
C VAL A 563 -7.79 -1.65 -1.48
N ALA A 564 -7.22 -2.07 -2.61
CA ALA A 564 -7.90 -2.12 -3.90
C ALA A 564 -9.15 -3.01 -3.84
N ASP A 565 -9.06 -4.20 -3.25
CA ASP A 565 -10.17 -5.14 -3.09
C ASP A 565 -11.26 -4.55 -2.18
N ALA A 566 -10.88 -3.91 -1.08
CA ALA A 566 -11.82 -3.20 -0.20
C ALA A 566 -12.55 -2.07 -0.95
N MET A 567 -11.82 -1.26 -1.73
CA MET A 567 -12.40 -0.17 -2.54
C MET A 567 -13.35 -0.71 -3.62
N LYS A 568 -13.01 -1.82 -4.29
CA LYS A 568 -13.91 -2.48 -5.27
C LYS A 568 -15.19 -2.95 -4.59
N ALA A 569 -15.07 -3.60 -3.44
CA ALA A 569 -16.21 -4.13 -2.69
C ALA A 569 -17.15 -3.02 -2.16
N GLN A 570 -16.59 -1.87 -1.78
CA GLN A 570 -17.34 -0.72 -1.25
C GLN A 570 -17.97 0.15 -2.34
N GLY A 571 -17.58 -0.06 -3.60
CA GLY A 571 -18.12 0.66 -4.76
C GLY A 571 -17.47 2.03 -4.97
N CYS A 572 -18.21 2.92 -5.64
CA CYS A 572 -17.77 4.28 -5.97
C CYS A 572 -18.26 5.24 -4.89
N VAL A 573 -17.35 5.63 -3.99
CA VAL A 573 -17.57 6.52 -2.84
C VAL A 573 -16.49 7.59 -2.76
#